data_AF-A0A832IM35-F1
#
_entry.id   AF-A0A832IM35-F1
#
_cell.length_a   1.000
_cell.length_b   1.000
_cell.length_c   1.000
_cell.angle_alpha   90.00
_cell.angle_beta   90.00
_cell.angle_gamma   90.00
#
_symmetry.space_group_name_H-M   'P 1'
#
loop_
_entity.id
_entity.type
_entity.pdbx_description
1 polymer ?
#
loop_
_entity_poly.entity_id
_entity_poly.type
_entity_poly.pdbx_seq_one_letter_code
_entity_poly.pdbx_strand_id
1 'polypeptide(L)'
;MFKRLIFRTTKHNRYSVTALVSAVLSEIENVEILENKNIADILQYPVSDTAVAFSFMTFDLDTVIEELRGLKNHCYNVISGGSTSTAP
;
A
#
# COMPACT_ATOMS: atom_id res chain seq x y z
N MET A 1 -2.24 -16.65 -0.87
CA MET A 1 -1.45 -15.98 0.19
C MET A 1 -0.44 -15.09 -0.52
N PHE A 2 -0.35 -13.81 -0.13
CA PHE A 2 0.56 -12.87 -0.80
C PHE A 2 2.01 -13.20 -0.48
N LYS A 3 2.89 -13.10 -1.47
CA LYS A 3 4.34 -13.20 -1.26
C LYS A 3 4.98 -11.84 -1.04
N ARG A 4 4.29 -10.77 -1.43
CA ARG A 4 4.81 -9.41 -1.39
C ARG A 4 3.79 -8.41 -0.86
N LEU A 5 4.25 -7.55 0.04
CA LEU A 5 3.56 -6.36 0.50
C LEU A 5 4.36 -5.12 0.11
N ILE A 6 3.77 -4.24 -0.69
CA ILE A 6 4.39 -2.98 -1.11
C ILE A 6 3.73 -1.83 -0.37
N PHE A 7 4.49 -1.12 0.45
CA PHE A 7 4.06 0.14 1.05
C PHE A 7 4.23 1.27 0.04
N ARG A 8 3.10 1.82 -0.44
CA ARG A 8 3.09 3.03 -1.26
C ARG A 8 3.25 4.24 -0.35
N THR A 9 4.45 4.80 -0.31
CA THR A 9 4.80 5.91 0.59
C THR A 9 4.54 7.25 -0.07
N THR A 10 3.64 8.06 0.49
CA THR A 10 3.46 9.46 0.07
C THR A 10 4.43 10.38 0.80
N LYS A 11 4.41 11.68 0.47
CA LYS A 11 5.17 12.70 1.21
C LYS A 11 4.72 12.77 2.68
N HIS A 12 3.44 12.50 2.95
CA HIS A 12 2.83 12.57 4.26
C HIS A 12 2.26 11.20 4.66
N ASN A 13 3.14 10.28 5.07
CA ASN A 13 2.73 8.99 5.59
C ASN A 13 2.04 9.17 6.96
N ARG A 14 0.87 8.54 7.13
CA ARG A 14 0.10 8.61 8.38
C ARG A 14 0.58 7.65 9.45
N TYR A 15 1.12 6.50 9.03
CA TYR A 15 1.65 5.47 9.92
C TYR A 15 3.16 5.35 9.76
N SER A 16 3.82 4.95 10.84
CA SER A 16 5.20 4.47 10.75
C SER A 16 5.20 3.16 9.96
N VAL A 17 5.83 3.16 8.78
CA VAL A 17 6.00 1.94 7.97
C VAL A 17 6.73 0.88 8.81
N THR A 18 7.74 1.27 9.57
CA THR A 18 8.50 0.36 10.46
C THR A 18 7.60 -0.41 11.43
N ALA A 19 6.65 0.27 12.09
CA ALA A 19 5.75 -0.40 13.03
C ALA A 19 4.82 -1.42 12.34
N LEU A 20 4.30 -1.06 11.15
CA LEU A 20 3.48 -1.96 10.34
C LEU A 20 4.28 -3.17 9.84
N VAL A 21 5.52 -2.95 9.41
CA VAL A 21 6.43 -4.01 8.99
C VAL A 21 6.68 -4.99 10.12
N SER A 22 6.98 -4.51 11.32
CA SER A 22 7.17 -5.38 12.49
C SER A 22 5.94 -6.23 12.81
N ALA A 23 4.73 -5.65 12.73
CA ALA A 23 3.49 -6.37 12.99
C ALA A 23 3.16 -7.41 11.90
N VAL A 24 3.50 -7.13 10.64
CA VAL A 24 3.30 -8.09 9.54
C VAL A 24 4.26 -9.26 9.68
N LEU A 25 5.54 -8.98 9.95
CA LEU A 25 6.57 -10.01 10.09
C LEU A 25 6.41 -10.88 11.34
N SER A 26 5.66 -10.43 12.36
CA SER A 26 5.35 -11.26 13.52
C SER A 26 4.27 -12.32 13.24
N GLU A 27 3.44 -12.12 12.23
CA GLU A 27 2.30 -12.99 11.90
C GLU A 27 2.51 -13.80 10.61
N ILE A 28 3.29 -13.27 9.67
CA ILE A 28 3.45 -13.83 8.33
C ILE A 28 4.92 -14.10 8.05
N GLU A 29 5.30 -15.38 8.12
CA GLU A 29 6.62 -15.83 7.69
C GLU A 29 6.74 -15.76 6.16
N ASN A 30 7.89 -15.29 5.65
CA ASN A 30 8.25 -15.26 4.22
C ASN A 30 7.45 -14.29 3.32
N VAL A 31 7.03 -13.14 3.85
CA VAL A 31 6.54 -12.02 3.03
C VAL A 31 7.66 -11.04 2.69
N GLU A 32 7.83 -10.75 1.40
CA GLU A 32 8.72 -9.69 0.94
C GLU A 32 8.06 -8.32 1.16
N ILE A 33 8.77 -7.44 1.86
CA ILE A 33 8.27 -6.11 2.17
C ILE A 33 9.10 -5.09 1.40
N LEU A 34 8.42 -4.29 0.57
CA LEU A 34 9.05 -3.23 -0.21
C LEU A 34 8.39 -1.89 0.09
N GLU A 35 9.17 -0.81 -0.01
CA GLU A 35 8.65 0.56 -0.06
C GLU A 35 8.78 1.10 -1.47
N ASN A 36 7.73 1.73 -1.99
CA ASN A 36 7.77 2.35 -3.32
C ASN A 36 7.13 3.75 -3.33
N LYS A 37 7.78 4.64 -4.07
CA LYS A 37 7.38 6.05 -4.24
C LYS A 37 6.60 6.32 -5.53
N ASN A 38 6.47 5.34 -6.40
CA ASN A 38 5.83 5.49 -7.70
C ASN A 38 5.00 4.25 -8.03
N ILE A 39 3.75 4.46 -8.45
CA ILE A 39 2.87 3.40 -8.92
C ILE A 39 3.44 2.67 -10.15
N ALA A 40 4.16 3.36 -11.03
CA ALA A 40 4.74 2.75 -12.23
C ALA A 40 5.71 1.60 -11.89
N ASP A 41 6.45 1.71 -10.79
CA ASP A 41 7.35 0.66 -10.32
C ASP A 41 6.57 -0.50 -9.67
N ILE A 42 5.44 -0.18 -9.04
CA ILE A 42 4.52 -1.17 -8.46
C ILE A 42 3.89 -2.04 -9.56
N LEU A 43 3.52 -1.43 -10.69
CA LEU A 43 2.85 -2.11 -11.80
C LEU A 43 3.72 -3.17 -12.48
N GLN A 44 5.03 -3.19 -12.24
CA GLN A 44 5.95 -4.20 -12.77
C GLN A 44 5.85 -5.55 -12.05
N TYR A 45 5.21 -5.61 -10.88
CA TYR A 45 5.10 -6.83 -10.09
C TYR A 45 3.89 -7.69 -10.51
N PRO A 46 3.93 -9.03 -10.28
CA PRO A 46 2.78 -9.88 -10.52
C PRO A 46 1.65 -9.58 -9.54
N VAL A 47 0.46 -9.34 -10.08
CA VAL A 47 -0.77 -8.97 -9.35
C VAL A 47 -1.19 -10.03 -8.32
N SER A 48 -1.10 -11.32 -8.69
CA SER A 48 -1.54 -12.45 -7.85
C SER A 48 -0.79 -12.58 -6.52
N ASP A 49 0.46 -12.12 -6.50
CA ASP A 49 1.40 -12.34 -5.41
C ASP A 49 1.66 -11.05 -4.62
N THR A 50 1.07 -9.93 -5.03
CA THR A 50 1.38 -8.58 -4.54
C THR A 50 0.14 -7.90 -3.94
N ALA A 51 0.27 -7.49 -2.68
CA ALA A 51 -0.64 -6.54 -2.04
C ALA A 51 0.03 -5.16 -1.94
N VAL A 52 -0.75 -4.10 -2.15
CA VAL A 52 -0.27 -2.71 -2.04
C VAL A 52 -0.95 -2.04 -0.86
N ALA A 53 -0.17 -1.52 0.08
CA ALA A 53 -0.66 -0.80 1.24
C ALA A 53 -0.44 0.70 1.09
N PHE A 54 -1.50 1.49 1.30
CA PHE A 54 -1.45 2.95 1.32
C PHE A 54 -1.58 3.47 2.75
N SER A 55 -0.71 4.41 3.10
CA SER A 55 -0.82 5.25 4.29
C SER A 55 -0.66 6.70 3.89
N PHE A 56 -1.73 7.49 4.01
CA PHE A 56 -1.76 8.85 3.53
C PHE A 56 -2.55 9.77 4.46
N MET A 57 -2.22 11.06 4.42
CA MET A 57 -3.01 12.11 5.05
C MET A 57 -4.05 12.68 4.06
N THR A 58 -5.04 13.40 4.55
CA THR A 58 -6.09 14.03 3.72
C THR A 58 -5.54 14.90 2.59
N PHE A 59 -4.38 15.52 2.78
CA PHE A 59 -3.72 16.36 1.78
C PHE A 59 -3.25 15.58 0.53
N ASP A 60 -3.04 14.27 0.64
CA ASP A 60 -2.60 13.42 -0.46
C ASP A 60 -3.79 12.66 -1.12
N LEU A 61 -5.03 12.91 -0.68
CA LEU A 61 -6.21 12.12 -1.05
C LEU A 61 -6.45 12.05 -2.56
N ASP A 62 -6.39 13.19 -3.26
CA ASP A 62 -6.68 13.24 -4.70
C ASP A 62 -5.67 12.42 -5.50
N THR A 63 -4.39 12.53 -5.16
CA THR A 63 -3.32 11.73 -5.77
C THR A 63 -3.52 10.25 -5.48
N VAL A 64 -3.86 9.90 -4.24
CA VAL A 64 -4.10 8.51 -3.85
C VAL A 64 -5.32 7.94 -4.58
N ILE A 65 -6.40 8.69 -4.78
CA ILE A 65 -7.58 8.22 -5.53
C ILE A 65 -7.20 7.85 -6.97
N GLU A 66 -6.41 8.68 -7.64
CA GLU A 66 -5.96 8.39 -9.01
C GLU A 66 -5.06 7.15 -9.06
N GLU A 67 -4.12 7.02 -8.13
CA GLU A 67 -3.27 5.82 -8.02
C GLU A 67 -4.08 4.56 -7.70
N LEU A 68 -5.08 4.65 -6.82
CA LEU A 68 -5.99 3.55 -6.50
C LEU A 68 -6.79 3.09 -7.70
N ARG A 69 -7.27 4.02 -8.53
CA ARG A 69 -7.94 3.69 -9.80
C ARG A 69 -6.99 2.95 -10.73
N GLY A 70 -5.75 3.44 -10.85
CA GLY A 70 -4.70 2.77 -11.62
C GLY A 70 -4.48 1.32 -11.18
N LEU A 71 -4.29 1.09 -9.89
CA LEU A 71 -4.07 -0.26 -9.34
C LEU A 71 -5.30 -1.17 -9.50
N LYS A 72 -6.51 -0.67 -9.27
CA LYS A 72 -7.75 -1.43 -9.44
C LYS A 72 -8.00 -1.83 -10.89
N ASN A 73 -7.69 -0.95 -11.84
CA ASN A 73 -7.78 -1.27 -13.27
C ASN A 73 -6.83 -2.39 -13.69
N HIS A 74 -5.74 -2.58 -12.94
CA HIS A 74 -4.78 -3.68 -13.12
C HIS A 74 -5.02 -4.85 -12.15
N CYS A 75 -6.19 -4.88 -11.47
CA CYS A 75 -6.62 -5.95 -10.56
C CYS A 75 -5.76 -6.17 -9.31
N TYR A 76 -4.98 -5.17 -8.87
CA TYR A 76 -4.19 -5.27 -7.64
C TYR A 76 -5.05 -5.36 -6.38
N ASN A 77 -4.56 -6.12 -5.40
CA ASN A 77 -5.10 -6.12 -4.05
C ASN A 77 -4.57 -4.91 -3.30
N VAL A 78 -5.48 -4.02 -2.87
CA VAL A 78 -5.11 -2.78 -2.22
C VAL A 78 -5.67 -2.70 -0.80
N ILE A 79 -4.80 -2.42 0.15
CA ILE A 79 -5.09 -2.16 1.55
C ILE A 79 -4.92 -0.66 1.77
N SER A 80 -5.92 0.03 2.33
CA SER A 80 -5.83 1.47 2.58
C SER A 80 -6.19 1.82 4.02
N GLY A 81 -5.26 2.51 4.70
CA GLY A 81 -5.46 3.03 6.04
C GLY A 81 -5.23 4.55 6.05
N GLY A 82 -6.32 5.32 6.10
CA GLY A 82 -6.33 6.78 6.06
C GLY A 82 -7.58 7.34 6.77
N SER A 83 -7.64 8.64 7.04
CA SER A 83 -8.71 9.25 7.88
C SER A 83 -10.09 9.18 7.24
N THR A 84 -10.18 8.71 5.99
CA THR A 84 -11.43 8.50 5.24
C THR A 84 -11.90 7.04 5.24
N SER A 85 -11.13 6.06 5.72
CA SER A 85 -11.66 4.70 5.95
C SER A 85 -12.57 4.62 7.19
N THR A 86 -12.62 5.70 7.98
CA THR A 86 -13.49 5.89 9.16
C THR A 86 -13.99 7.34 9.21
N ALA A 87 -14.60 7.82 8.13
CA ALA A 87 -15.54 8.95 8.24
C ALA A 87 -16.94 8.37 8.43
N PRO A 88 -17.75 8.86 9.40
CA PRO A 88 -19.03 8.27 9.81
C PRO A 88 -20.07 8.21 8.69
#